data_AF-A0A7Y8IYJ0-F1
#
_entry.id   AF-A0A7Y8IYJ0-F1
#
_cell.length_a   1.000
_cell.length_b   1.000
_cell.length_c   1.000
_cell.angle_alpha   90.00
_cell.angle_beta   90.00
_cell.angle_gamma   90.00
#
_symmetry.space_group_name_H-M   'P 1'
#
loop_
_entity.id
_entity.type
_entity.pdbx_description
1 polymer ?
#
loop_
_entity_poly.entity_id
_entity_poly.type
_entity_poly.pdbx_seq_one_letter_code
_entity_poly.pdbx_strand_id
1 'polypeptide(L)'
;MRFKLEALLICMLIVLACAPSRVKIPPRETPAEKTVSVKPPPGKYYTEAISGWKSYHDLVKWMEKDFSFDAERYKKYEGTLPLPRTSEETFQLKSGIYIDVAFFLKETLNRVDPSYHAQIVVLVIRPYGFNHYVCSFKTEGKLFVMDYGTPYRELTGIHGPYRSLEEYKKFYEMAHPLKRKIEAIVYLH
;
A
#
# COMPACT_ATOMS: atom_id res chain seq x y z
N MET A 1 -72.48 -14.20 -27.42
CA MET A 1 -71.71 -13.60 -28.53
C MET A 1 -70.38 -13.14 -27.95
N ARG A 2 -69.18 -13.56 -28.41
CA ARG A 2 -68.53 -13.26 -29.72
C ARG A 2 -68.52 -11.73 -29.97
N PHE A 3 -67.45 -10.96 -30.15
CA PHE A 3 -65.98 -11.15 -30.29
C PHE A 3 -65.29 -9.86 -29.71
N LYS A 4 -63.96 -9.61 -29.71
CA LYS A 4 -62.79 -10.28 -30.31
C LYS A 4 -61.56 -10.13 -29.38
N LEU A 5 -60.71 -11.16 -29.38
CA LEU A 5 -59.30 -11.16 -28.96
C LEU A 5 -58.46 -10.52 -30.08
N GLU A 6 -57.79 -9.38 -29.87
CA GLU A 6 -56.65 -8.89 -30.69
C GLU A 6 -55.84 -7.79 -29.96
N ALA A 7 -54.64 -8.15 -29.47
CA ALA A 7 -53.53 -7.23 -29.13
C ALA A 7 -52.22 -8.00 -28.84
N LEU A 8 -51.95 -9.10 -29.56
CA LEU A 8 -50.79 -9.98 -29.33
C LEU A 8 -49.83 -9.97 -30.53
N LEU A 9 -49.38 -8.78 -30.97
CA LEU A 9 -48.29 -8.69 -31.96
C LEU A 9 -47.60 -7.31 -32.04
N ILE A 10 -47.06 -6.80 -30.93
CA ILE A 10 -46.13 -5.66 -30.97
C ILE A 10 -44.81 -6.01 -30.29
N CYS A 11 -43.81 -6.30 -31.13
CA CYS A 11 -42.38 -6.18 -30.90
C CYS A 11 -41.75 -6.94 -29.72
N MET A 12 -41.58 -8.25 -29.88
CA MET A 12 -40.26 -8.84 -29.60
C MET A 12 -39.22 -8.13 -30.50
N LEU A 13 -38.56 -7.06 -30.01
CA LEU A 13 -37.38 -6.48 -30.69
C LEU A 13 -36.61 -5.47 -29.81
N ILE A 14 -36.24 -5.85 -28.58
CA ILE A 14 -35.14 -5.20 -27.85
C ILE A 14 -34.17 -6.27 -27.33
N VAL A 15 -33.51 -6.96 -28.27
CA VAL A 15 -32.27 -7.69 -28.01
C VAL A 15 -31.15 -6.90 -28.68
N LEU A 16 -30.68 -5.83 -28.01
CA LEU A 16 -29.61 -4.97 -28.51
C LEU A 16 -28.60 -4.66 -27.40
N ALA A 17 -27.62 -5.55 -27.31
CA ALA A 17 -26.24 -5.28 -26.92
C ALA A 17 -25.97 -4.26 -25.78
N CYS A 18 -25.91 -4.75 -24.54
CA CYS A 18 -24.99 -4.18 -23.56
C CYS A 18 -23.54 -4.51 -23.97
N ALA A 19 -22.98 -3.75 -24.91
CA ALA A 19 -21.56 -3.81 -25.21
C ALA A 19 -20.75 -3.26 -24.02
N PRO A 20 -19.67 -3.91 -23.57
CA PRO A 20 -18.81 -3.34 -22.56
C PRO A 20 -18.11 -2.10 -23.14
N SER A 21 -18.32 -0.95 -22.52
CA SER A 21 -17.65 0.31 -22.83
C SER A 21 -16.16 0.21 -22.47
N ARG A 22 -15.37 -0.38 -23.37
CA ARG A 22 -13.91 -0.35 -23.31
C ARG A 22 -13.45 1.11 -23.39
N VAL A 23 -13.06 1.66 -22.25
CA VAL A 23 -12.36 2.95 -22.17
C VAL A 23 -11.09 2.83 -23.01
N LYS A 24 -11.06 3.53 -24.15
CA LYS A 24 -9.84 3.69 -24.94
C LYS A 24 -8.93 4.65 -24.20
N ILE A 25 -7.96 4.12 -23.46
CA ILE A 25 -6.84 4.90 -22.95
C ILE A 25 -5.97 5.27 -24.17
N PRO A 26 -5.82 6.56 -24.52
CA PRO A 26 -4.89 6.95 -25.58
C PRO A 26 -3.45 6.68 -25.11
N PRO A 27 -2.53 6.26 -25.99
CA PRO A 27 -1.12 6.20 -25.65
C PRO A 27 -0.64 7.63 -25.35
N ARG A 28 -0.29 7.90 -24.09
CA ARG A 28 0.39 9.15 -23.74
C ARG A 28 1.86 8.95 -24.03
N GLU A 29 2.37 9.60 -25.07
CA GLU A 29 3.80 9.71 -25.30
C GLU A 29 4.45 10.40 -24.10
N THR A 30 5.32 9.67 -23.41
CA THR A 30 6.09 10.19 -22.28
C THR A 30 7.26 11.01 -22.83
N PRO A 31 7.36 12.32 -22.55
CA PRO A 31 8.61 13.05 -22.77
C PRO A 31 9.68 12.37 -21.91
N ALA A 32 10.81 12.00 -22.51
CA ALA A 32 11.87 11.28 -21.81
C ALA A 32 12.34 12.08 -20.58
N GLU A 33 11.94 11.62 -19.39
CA GLU A 33 12.43 12.16 -18.13
C GLU A 33 13.93 11.91 -18.08
N LYS A 34 14.73 12.98 -18.12
CA LYS A 34 16.17 12.88 -17.98
C LYS A 34 16.46 12.38 -16.57
N THR A 35 16.73 11.08 -16.45
CA THR A 35 17.20 10.45 -15.22
C THR A 35 18.50 11.14 -14.81
N VAL A 36 18.41 12.11 -13.90
CA VAL A 36 19.60 12.68 -13.27
C VAL A 36 20.16 11.56 -12.40
N SER A 37 21.24 10.94 -12.89
CA SER A 37 21.98 9.91 -12.17
C SER A 37 22.69 10.55 -10.98
N VAL A 38 21.93 10.75 -9.90
CA VAL A 38 22.48 11.10 -8.60
C VAL A 38 23.24 9.88 -8.12
N LYS A 39 24.56 9.91 -8.28
CA LYS A 39 25.44 8.85 -7.80
C LYS A 39 25.25 8.77 -6.27
N PRO A 40 24.81 7.61 -5.72
CA PRO A 40 24.50 7.53 -4.30
C PRO A 40 25.75 7.79 -3.45
N PRO A 41 25.60 8.33 -2.23
CA PRO A 41 26.71 8.55 -1.32
C PRO A 41 27.40 7.21 -0.97
N PRO A 42 28.69 7.23 -0.61
CA PRO A 42 29.41 6.01 -0.25
C PRO A 42 28.77 5.34 0.97
N GLY A 43 28.22 4.15 0.75
CA GLY A 43 27.56 3.31 1.74
C GLY A 43 27.46 1.87 1.23
N LYS A 44 27.01 0.94 2.08
CA LYS A 44 26.68 -0.41 1.62
C LYS A 44 25.53 -0.36 0.63
N TYR A 45 25.56 -1.21 -0.40
CA TYR A 45 24.40 -1.42 -1.25
C TYR A 45 23.29 -2.13 -0.45
N TYR A 46 22.01 -1.89 -0.79
CA TYR A 46 20.87 -2.49 -0.09
C TYR A 46 20.95 -4.02 -0.03
N THR A 47 21.43 -4.67 -1.09
CA THR A 47 21.69 -6.12 -1.15
C THR A 47 22.76 -6.60 -0.15
N GLU A 48 23.83 -5.85 0.03
CA GLU A 48 24.91 -6.14 0.99
C GLU A 48 24.53 -5.83 2.44
N ALA A 49 23.56 -4.93 2.64
CA ALA A 49 23.01 -4.64 3.95
C ALA A 49 22.09 -5.79 4.41
N ILE A 50 21.15 -6.21 3.55
CA ILE A 50 20.21 -7.29 3.86
C ILE A 50 20.91 -8.64 4.08
N SER A 51 21.98 -8.95 3.34
CA SER A 51 22.69 -10.23 3.50
C SER A 51 23.30 -10.43 4.90
N GLY A 52 23.46 -9.35 5.68
CA GLY A 52 23.86 -9.40 7.08
C GLY A 52 22.70 -9.44 8.09
N TRP A 53 21.45 -9.23 7.67
CA TRP A 53 20.27 -9.22 8.54
C TRP A 53 19.72 -10.63 8.72
N LYS A 54 19.44 -11.02 9.96
CA LYS A 54 19.09 -12.40 10.33
C LYS A 54 17.63 -12.56 10.74
N SER A 55 16.94 -11.46 11.01
CA SER A 55 15.53 -11.45 11.38
C SER A 55 14.91 -10.07 11.16
N TYR A 56 13.59 -9.97 11.29
CA TYR A 56 12.88 -8.68 11.27
C TYR A 56 13.41 -7.69 12.33
N HIS A 57 14.03 -8.15 13.42
CA HIS A 57 14.60 -7.26 14.44
C HIS A 57 15.78 -6.41 13.92
N ASP A 58 16.54 -6.91 12.94
CA ASP A 58 17.67 -6.14 12.38
C ASP A 58 17.17 -5.03 11.45
N LEU A 59 16.07 -5.30 10.72
CA LEU A 59 15.31 -4.28 10.01
C LEU A 59 14.70 -3.25 10.97
N VAL A 60 14.04 -3.68 12.08
CA VAL A 60 13.48 -2.76 13.10
C VAL A 60 14.56 -1.81 13.63
N LYS A 61 15.74 -2.33 14.02
CA LYS A 61 16.86 -1.49 14.46
C LYS A 61 17.31 -0.46 13.40
N TRP A 62 17.28 -0.82 12.12
CA TRP A 62 17.58 0.11 11.03
C TRP A 62 16.47 1.14 10.84
N MET A 63 15.20 0.73 10.89
CA MET A 63 14.06 1.66 10.81
C MET A 63 14.06 2.69 11.96
N GLU A 64 14.42 2.27 13.16
CA GLU A 64 14.43 3.15 14.34
C GLU A 64 15.65 4.08 14.40
N LYS A 65 16.78 3.67 13.82
CA LYS A 65 18.06 4.40 13.87
C LYS A 65 18.30 5.29 12.65
N ASP A 66 18.03 4.75 11.48
CA ASP A 66 18.48 5.31 10.20
C ASP A 66 17.32 5.91 9.39
N PHE A 67 16.10 5.35 9.46
CA PHE A 67 14.97 5.79 8.64
C PHE A 67 14.22 7.02 9.21
N SER A 68 13.69 7.87 8.33
CA SER A 68 12.91 9.06 8.69
C SER A 68 11.70 9.29 7.78
N PHE A 69 10.63 9.88 8.32
CA PHE A 69 9.44 10.23 7.54
C PHE A 69 9.71 11.42 6.60
N ASP A 70 9.48 11.23 5.30
CA ASP A 70 9.69 12.24 4.26
C ASP A 70 8.48 13.20 4.18
N ALA A 71 8.50 14.21 5.05
CA ALA A 71 7.42 15.20 5.16
C ALA A 71 7.25 16.06 3.90
N GLU A 72 8.31 16.32 3.15
CA GLU A 72 8.26 17.08 1.89
C GLU A 72 7.55 16.28 0.81
N ARG A 73 7.90 14.99 0.64
CA ARG A 73 7.20 14.06 -0.26
C ARG A 73 5.76 13.84 0.18
N TYR A 74 5.49 13.73 1.48
CA TYR A 74 4.12 13.60 1.99
C TYR A 74 3.24 14.78 1.54
N LYS A 75 3.73 16.00 1.78
CA LYS A 75 3.04 17.23 1.36
C LYS A 75 2.92 17.35 -0.16
N LYS A 76 3.96 16.96 -0.91
CA LYS A 76 3.95 16.96 -2.39
C LYS A 76 2.84 16.09 -2.98
N TYR A 77 2.51 14.97 -2.32
CA TYR A 77 1.49 14.03 -2.79
C TYR A 77 0.19 14.07 -1.98
N GLU A 78 -0.03 15.07 -1.13
CA GLU A 78 -1.27 15.24 -0.39
C GLU A 78 -2.48 15.31 -1.35
N GLY A 79 -3.50 14.49 -1.09
CA GLY A 79 -4.67 14.36 -1.97
C GLY A 79 -4.47 13.46 -3.21
N THR A 80 -3.29 12.86 -3.39
CA THR A 80 -2.97 11.98 -4.54
C THR A 80 -2.32 10.66 -4.09
N LEU A 81 -2.25 9.68 -5.00
CA LEU A 81 -1.52 8.43 -4.76
C LEU A 81 -0.14 8.50 -5.44
N PRO A 82 0.97 8.59 -4.69
CA PRO A 82 2.31 8.53 -5.27
C PRO A 82 2.61 7.14 -5.83
N LEU A 83 3.46 7.09 -6.86
CA LEU A 83 4.19 5.86 -7.19
C LEU A 83 5.23 5.58 -6.07
N PRO A 84 5.30 4.35 -5.53
CA PRO A 84 6.29 4.01 -4.52
C PRO A 84 7.71 4.12 -5.08
N ARG A 85 8.63 4.62 -4.24
CA ARG A 85 10.07 4.45 -4.45
C ARG A 85 10.45 2.97 -4.51
N THR A 86 11.57 2.67 -5.15
CA THR A 86 12.15 1.31 -5.05
C THR A 86 12.69 1.05 -3.64
N SER A 87 12.87 -0.21 -3.27
CA SER A 87 13.47 -0.57 -1.97
C SER A 87 14.93 -0.12 -1.86
N GLU A 88 15.68 -0.16 -2.96
CA GLU A 88 17.05 0.38 -3.05
C GLU A 88 17.04 1.91 -2.83
N GLU A 89 16.16 2.65 -3.51
CA GLU A 89 16.04 4.11 -3.34
C GLU A 89 15.61 4.48 -1.90
N THR A 90 14.65 3.74 -1.33
CA THR A 90 14.17 3.95 0.06
C THR A 90 15.30 3.68 1.07
N PHE A 91 16.13 2.66 0.83
CA PHE A 91 17.31 2.35 1.64
C PHE A 91 18.38 3.45 1.55
N GLN A 92 18.68 3.92 0.33
CA GLN A 92 19.71 4.93 0.08
C GLN A 92 19.31 6.32 0.61
N LEU A 93 18.07 6.74 0.40
CA LEU A 93 17.52 8.00 0.91
C LEU A 93 17.23 7.97 2.41
N LYS A 94 17.16 6.77 3.01
CA LYS A 94 16.76 6.54 4.40
C LYS A 94 15.47 7.28 4.79
N SER A 95 14.58 7.48 3.82
CA SER A 95 13.40 8.30 3.99
C SER A 95 12.31 8.00 2.98
N GLY A 96 11.06 8.18 3.40
CA GLY A 96 9.90 7.91 2.58
C GLY A 96 8.59 8.13 3.33
N ILE A 97 7.50 7.88 2.62
CA ILE A 97 6.13 7.92 3.16
C ILE A 97 5.51 6.53 3.14
N TYR A 98 4.32 6.39 3.72
CA TYR A 98 3.56 5.15 3.90
C TYR A 98 3.69 4.13 2.76
N ILE A 99 3.55 4.56 1.50
CA ILE A 99 3.62 3.64 0.35
C ILE A 99 5.05 3.20 0.02
N ASP A 100 6.05 4.07 0.11
CA ASP A 100 7.46 3.70 -0.10
C ASP A 100 7.89 2.68 0.95
N VAL A 101 7.55 2.96 2.21
CA VAL A 101 7.85 2.13 3.37
C VAL A 101 7.15 0.78 3.31
N ALA A 102 5.86 0.73 2.96
CA ALA A 102 5.14 -0.54 2.86
C ALA A 102 5.74 -1.48 1.81
N PHE A 103 6.20 -0.94 0.67
CA PHE A 103 6.89 -1.71 -0.36
C PHE A 103 8.30 -2.14 0.08
N PHE A 104 9.10 -1.21 0.62
CA PHE A 104 10.44 -1.49 1.16
C PHE A 104 10.41 -2.59 2.22
N LEU A 105 9.51 -2.48 3.20
CA LEU A 105 9.36 -3.46 4.28
C LEU A 105 8.91 -4.84 3.73
N LYS A 106 7.94 -4.87 2.80
CA LYS A 106 7.49 -6.13 2.16
C LYS A 106 8.63 -6.85 1.47
N GLU A 107 9.40 -6.12 0.66
CA GLU A 107 10.49 -6.72 -0.11
C GLU A 107 11.63 -7.18 0.82
N THR A 108 12.02 -6.32 1.76
CA THR A 108 13.08 -6.59 2.72
C THR A 108 12.76 -7.79 3.59
N LEU A 109 11.58 -7.84 4.22
CA LEU A 109 11.20 -8.94 5.11
C LEU A 109 11.22 -10.28 4.38
N ASN A 110 10.69 -10.35 3.16
CA ASN A 110 10.70 -11.57 2.35
C ASN A 110 12.10 -11.94 1.81
N ARG A 111 13.05 -10.99 1.72
CA ARG A 111 14.47 -11.27 1.41
C ARG A 111 15.24 -11.78 2.64
N VAL A 112 14.92 -11.28 3.84
CA VAL A 112 15.51 -11.73 5.11
C VAL A 112 15.02 -13.14 5.47
N ASP A 113 13.70 -13.35 5.42
CA ASP A 113 13.06 -14.65 5.69
C ASP A 113 11.74 -14.76 4.89
N PRO A 114 11.69 -15.57 3.82
CA PRO A 114 10.48 -15.80 3.03
C PRO A 114 9.30 -16.38 3.84
N SER A 115 9.55 -17.03 4.98
CA SER A 115 8.49 -17.57 5.86
C SER A 115 7.71 -16.47 6.58
N TYR A 116 8.22 -15.23 6.58
CA TYR A 116 7.48 -14.08 7.06
C TYR A 116 6.24 -13.76 6.22
N HIS A 117 6.18 -14.24 4.97
CA HIS A 117 5.07 -14.03 4.05
C HIS A 117 4.58 -12.57 4.07
N ALA A 118 5.51 -11.63 3.97
CA ALA A 118 5.21 -10.22 4.15
C ALA A 118 4.36 -9.70 2.99
N GLN A 119 3.31 -8.96 3.31
CA GLN A 119 2.29 -8.46 2.37
C GLN A 119 1.89 -7.03 2.70
N ILE A 120 1.70 -6.23 1.66
CA ILE A 120 1.16 -4.87 1.80
C ILE A 120 -0.33 -4.96 2.16
N VAL A 121 -0.72 -4.18 3.17
CA VAL A 121 -2.10 -4.01 3.61
C VAL A 121 -2.51 -2.57 3.34
N VAL A 122 -3.72 -2.40 2.81
CA VAL A 122 -4.34 -1.10 2.53
C VAL A 122 -5.45 -0.86 3.53
N LEU A 123 -5.37 0.27 4.24
CA LEU A 123 -6.43 0.79 5.09
C LEU A 123 -7.21 1.80 4.25
N VAL A 124 -8.46 1.46 3.92
CA VAL A 124 -9.36 2.33 3.14
C VAL A 124 -10.04 3.28 4.11
N ILE A 125 -9.69 4.57 4.06
CA ILE A 125 -10.18 5.57 5.01
C ILE A 125 -11.25 6.45 4.34
N ARG A 126 -12.38 6.64 5.03
CA ARG A 126 -13.54 7.41 4.54
C ARG A 126 -14.10 8.35 5.63
N PRO A 127 -14.82 9.43 5.27
CA PRO A 127 -15.22 9.84 3.91
C PRO A 127 -14.11 10.47 3.06
N TYR A 128 -12.98 10.83 3.67
CA TYR A 128 -11.95 11.71 3.07
C TYR A 128 -11.11 11.13 1.91
N GLY A 129 -11.45 9.95 1.38
CA GLY A 129 -10.84 9.38 0.16
C GLY A 129 -9.39 8.88 0.27
N PHE A 130 -8.70 9.11 1.40
CA PHE A 130 -7.32 8.65 1.60
C PHE A 130 -7.22 7.14 1.81
N ASN A 131 -6.13 6.54 1.32
CA ASN A 131 -5.72 5.18 1.67
C ASN A 131 -4.39 5.27 2.42
N HIS A 132 -4.21 4.46 3.46
CA HIS A 132 -2.93 4.29 4.14
C HIS A 132 -2.37 2.89 3.83
N TYR A 133 -1.05 2.77 3.71
CA TYR A 133 -0.39 1.53 3.29
C TYR A 133 0.62 1.13 4.35
N VAL A 134 0.56 -0.13 4.78
CA VAL A 134 1.44 -0.71 5.82
C VAL A 134 1.92 -2.09 5.40
N CYS A 135 2.98 -2.59 6.02
CA CYS A 135 3.45 -3.94 5.75
C CYS A 135 3.02 -4.87 6.88
N SER A 136 2.27 -5.92 6.55
CA SER A 136 2.01 -7.02 7.48
C SER A 136 2.98 -8.17 7.23
N PHE A 137 3.31 -8.93 8.27
CA PHE A 137 4.10 -10.14 8.17
C PHE A 137 3.70 -11.12 9.27
N LYS A 138 4.16 -12.37 9.16
CA LYS A 138 3.93 -13.42 10.16
C LYS A 138 5.24 -13.86 10.79
N THR A 139 5.21 -14.18 12.07
CA THR A 139 6.28 -14.95 12.72
C THR A 139 5.67 -15.74 13.87
N GLU A 140 6.18 -16.95 14.13
CA GLU A 140 5.62 -17.88 15.12
C GLU A 140 4.10 -18.13 14.96
N GLY A 141 3.59 -18.10 13.73
CA GLY A 141 2.17 -18.23 13.42
C GLY A 141 1.28 -17.02 13.78
N LYS A 142 1.86 -15.94 14.31
CA LYS A 142 1.16 -14.70 14.71
C LYS A 142 1.31 -13.63 13.64
N LEU A 143 0.30 -12.76 13.49
CA LEU A 143 0.33 -11.63 12.56
C LEU A 143 0.94 -10.39 13.23
N PHE A 144 1.81 -9.69 12.54
CA PHE A 144 2.35 -8.39 12.95
C PHE A 144 2.21 -7.39 11.81
N VAL A 145 2.20 -6.10 12.15
CA VAL A 145 2.12 -4.99 11.18
C VAL A 145 3.19 -3.96 11.49
N MET A 146 4.02 -3.62 10.52
CA MET A 146 4.99 -2.54 10.58
C MET A 146 4.46 -1.31 9.82
N ASP A 147 4.47 -0.17 10.49
CA ASP A 147 4.13 1.14 9.93
C ASP A 147 5.17 2.16 10.40
N TYR A 148 6.02 2.63 9.49
CA TYR A 148 7.00 3.69 9.76
C TYR A 148 6.86 4.89 8.83
N GLY A 149 5.96 4.83 7.84
CA GLY A 149 5.78 5.87 6.82
C GLY A 149 4.72 6.91 7.20
N THR A 150 4.56 7.16 8.49
CA THR A 150 3.50 7.98 9.09
C THR A 150 4.10 9.07 9.98
N PRO A 151 3.54 10.30 9.99
CA PRO A 151 3.98 11.36 10.91
C PRO A 151 3.50 11.13 12.35
N TYR A 152 2.59 10.17 12.58
CA TYR A 152 1.94 9.94 13.87
C TYR A 152 2.72 8.90 14.68
N ARG A 153 3.41 9.35 15.74
CA ARG A 153 4.31 8.51 16.57
C ARG A 153 3.59 7.36 17.25
N GLU A 154 2.30 7.51 17.51
CA GLU A 154 1.40 6.49 18.08
C GLU A 154 1.18 5.30 17.13
N LEU A 155 1.42 5.50 15.83
CA LEU A 155 1.32 4.51 14.77
C LEU A 155 2.69 4.07 14.26
N THR A 156 3.78 4.78 14.59
CA THR A 156 5.14 4.41 14.18
C THR A 156 5.63 3.18 14.96
N GLY A 157 5.99 2.11 14.25
CA GLY A 157 6.65 0.94 14.82
C GLY A 157 6.13 -0.41 14.30
N ILE A 158 6.41 -1.46 15.08
CA ILE A 158 5.85 -2.80 14.93
C ILE A 158 4.67 -3.00 15.90
N HIS A 159 3.56 -3.49 15.37
CA HIS A 159 2.29 -3.68 16.08
C HIS A 159 1.86 -5.14 16.04
N GLY A 160 1.30 -5.63 17.14
CA GLY A 160 0.87 -7.02 17.32
C GLY A 160 1.49 -7.66 18.57
N PRO A 161 1.43 -9.00 18.71
CA PRO A 161 0.82 -9.94 17.78
C PRO A 161 -0.70 -9.80 17.68
N TYR A 162 -1.23 -9.99 16.48
CA TYR A 162 -2.65 -10.04 16.16
C TYR A 162 -3.07 -11.41 15.65
N ARG A 163 -4.37 -11.69 15.75
CA ARG A 163 -5.05 -12.85 15.14
C ARG A 163 -5.57 -12.54 13.74
N SER A 164 -5.83 -11.26 13.42
CA SER A 164 -6.38 -10.83 12.14
C SER A 164 -6.11 -9.35 11.84
N LEU A 165 -6.28 -8.94 10.59
CA LEU A 165 -6.22 -7.52 10.20
C LEU A 165 -7.29 -6.67 10.90
N GLU A 166 -8.43 -7.24 11.27
CA GLU A 166 -9.49 -6.52 12.01
C GLU A 166 -9.10 -6.14 13.44
N GLU A 167 -8.12 -6.83 14.06
CA GLU A 167 -7.56 -6.40 15.34
C GLU A 167 -6.62 -5.21 15.17
N TYR A 168 -5.77 -5.23 14.14
CA TYR A 168 -4.93 -4.08 13.78
C TYR A 168 -5.76 -2.87 13.34
N LYS A 169 -6.86 -3.08 12.60
CA LYS A 169 -7.82 -2.03 12.23
C LYS A 169 -8.33 -1.29 13.48
N LYS A 170 -8.81 -2.03 14.48
CA LYS A 170 -9.28 -1.46 15.76
C LYS A 170 -8.17 -0.69 16.48
N PHE A 171 -6.95 -1.26 16.52
CA PHE A 171 -5.79 -0.54 17.06
C PHE A 171 -5.58 0.81 16.35
N TYR A 172 -5.56 0.82 15.02
CA TYR A 172 -5.35 2.04 14.24
C TYR A 172 -6.47 3.06 14.45
N GLU A 173 -7.74 2.66 14.46
CA GLU A 173 -8.87 3.57 14.73
C GLU A 173 -8.79 4.20 16.14
N MET A 174 -8.29 3.46 17.12
CA MET A 174 -8.05 3.96 18.48
C MET A 174 -6.81 4.86 18.59
N ALA A 175 -5.69 4.47 17.98
CA ALA A 175 -4.40 5.12 18.13
C ALA A 175 -4.22 6.35 17.22
N HIS A 176 -4.84 6.37 16.03
CA HIS A 176 -4.70 7.46 15.07
C HIS A 176 -5.22 8.79 15.68
N PRO A 177 -4.40 9.87 15.76
CA PRO A 177 -4.79 11.11 16.44
C PRO A 177 -6.09 11.73 15.94
N LEU A 178 -6.30 11.74 14.61
CA LEU A 178 -7.53 12.22 13.97
C LEU A 178 -8.74 11.26 14.04
N LYS A 179 -8.69 10.18 14.84
CA LYS A 179 -9.78 9.19 15.05
C LYS A 179 -10.49 8.76 13.75
N ARG A 180 -9.68 8.45 12.75
CA ARG A 180 -10.13 8.10 11.39
C ARG A 180 -10.86 6.76 11.42
N LYS A 181 -12.04 6.70 10.81
CA LYS A 181 -12.77 5.45 10.56
C LYS A 181 -12.18 4.72 9.35
N ILE A 182 -11.88 3.44 9.50
CA ILE A 182 -11.45 2.56 8.42
C ILE A 182 -12.70 1.87 7.87
N GLU A 183 -13.00 2.12 6.59
CA GLU A 183 -14.08 1.43 5.87
C GLU A 183 -13.73 -0.06 5.73
N ALA A 184 -12.57 -0.34 5.11
CA ALA A 184 -12.08 -1.68 4.86
C ALA A 184 -10.57 -1.79 5.11
N ILE A 185 -10.12 -2.99 5.51
CA ILE A 185 -8.70 -3.34 5.57
C ILE A 185 -8.47 -4.58 4.70
N VAL A 186 -7.58 -4.48 3.71
CA VAL A 186 -7.42 -5.51 2.67
C VAL A 186 -5.96 -5.71 2.30
N TYR A 187 -5.62 -6.88 1.80
CA TYR A 187 -4.33 -7.09 1.15
C TYR A 187 -4.29 -6.41 -0.22
N LEU A 188 -3.13 -5.84 -0.57
CA LEU A 188 -2.87 -5.41 -1.94
C LEU A 188 -2.50 -6.64 -2.78
N HIS A 189 -3.29 -6.90 -3.82
CA HIS A 189 -3.10 -7.98 -4.79
C HIS A 189 -2.24 -7.51 -5.97
#